data_AF-A0A5N5SUX7-F1
#
_entry.id   AF-A0A5N5SUX7-F1
#
_cell.length_a   1.000
_cell.length_b   1.000
_cell.length_c   1.000
_cell.angle_alpha   90.00
_cell.angle_beta   90.00
_cell.angle_gamma   90.00
#
_symmetry.space_group_name_H-M   'P 1'
#
loop_
_entity.id
_entity.type
_entity.pdbx_description
1 polymer ?
#
loop_
_entity_poly.entity_id
_entity_poly.type
_entity_poly.pdbx_seq_one_letter_code
_entity_poly.pdbx_strand_id
1 'polypeptide(L)'
;MNSSDKQNLLYTMLDKLKIMAQEIPSKYQLRLPYDVLSSLAQLLLDNTVFEIVKELVDLQRMTEIHLYQQRQEMIRRHKCEKENNLKNHKQEIQKAKCQGRYHVLQRLPALHSEQLLSV
;
A
#
# COMPACT_ATOMS: atom_id res chain seq x y z
N MET A 1 5.66 33.33 20.85
CA MET A 1 4.63 33.93 19.97
C MET A 1 3.80 34.86 20.84
N ASN A 2 3.75 36.16 20.55
CA ASN A 2 3.01 37.09 21.40
C ASN A 2 1.50 36.82 21.28
N SER A 3 0.72 37.17 22.32
CA SER A 3 -0.75 36.98 22.31
C SER A 3 -1.43 37.68 21.13
N SER A 4 -0.88 38.82 20.70
CA SER A 4 -1.34 39.57 19.52
C SER A 4 -1.11 38.79 18.21
N ASP A 5 0.05 38.13 18.08
CA ASP A 5 0.39 37.35 16.88
C ASP A 5 -0.50 36.11 16.74
N LYS A 6 -0.81 35.44 17.86
CA LYS A 6 -1.73 34.29 17.88
C LYS A 6 -3.15 34.68 17.48
N GLN A 7 -3.63 35.83 17.96
CA GLN A 7 -4.93 36.35 17.54
C GLN A 7 -4.96 36.71 16.05
N ASN A 8 -3.95 37.40 15.52
CA ASN A 8 -3.88 37.72 14.10
C ASN A 8 -3.88 36.48 13.22
N LEU A 9 -3.17 35.44 13.63
CA LEU A 9 -3.14 34.17 12.92
C LEU A 9 -4.49 33.44 12.99
N LEU A 10 -5.17 33.47 14.14
CA LEU A 10 -6.52 32.92 14.31
C LEU A 10 -7.54 33.63 13.43
N TYR A 11 -7.52 34.95 13.38
CA TYR A 11 -8.41 35.71 12.48
C TYR A 11 -8.14 35.38 11.02
N THR A 12 -6.88 35.29 10.63
CA THR A 12 -6.49 34.91 9.26
C THR A 12 -6.98 33.49 8.91
N MET A 13 -6.83 32.53 9.82
CA MET A 13 -7.28 31.15 9.62
C MET A 13 -8.81 31.08 9.54
N LEU A 14 -9.51 31.80 10.41
CA LEU A 14 -10.96 31.85 10.43
C LEU A 14 -11.54 32.44 9.15
N ASP A 15 -10.91 33.47 8.60
CA ASP A 15 -11.35 34.10 7.35
C ASP A 15 -11.23 33.13 6.17
N LYS A 16 -10.11 32.40 6.10
CA LYS A 16 -9.94 31.31 5.12
C LYS A 16 -10.99 30.22 5.26
N LEU A 17 -11.29 29.79 6.49
CA LEU A 17 -12.30 28.77 6.77
C LEU A 17 -13.71 29.24 6.39
N LYS A 18 -14.03 30.52 6.59
CA LYS A 18 -15.31 31.11 6.15
C LYS A 18 -15.46 31.09 4.63
N ILE A 19 -14.40 31.47 3.90
CA ILE A 19 -14.39 31.42 2.43
C ILE A 19 -14.63 29.98 1.96
N MET A 20 -13.88 29.02 2.51
CA MET A 20 -14.06 27.60 2.19
C MET A 20 -15.47 27.10 2.53
N ALA A 21 -16.05 27.52 3.65
CA ALA A 21 -17.41 27.13 4.03
C ALA A 21 -18.47 27.68 3.07
N GLN A 22 -18.26 28.85 2.47
CA GLN A 22 -19.18 29.45 1.49
C GLN A 22 -19.19 28.70 0.15
N GLU A 23 -18.10 28.03 -0.21
CA GLU A 23 -18.02 27.21 -1.43
C GLU A 23 -18.81 25.89 -1.32
N ILE A 24 -19.19 25.49 -0.10
CA ILE A 24 -19.95 24.27 0.16
C ILE A 24 -21.44 24.51 -0.14
N PRO A 25 -22.21 23.55 -0.68
CA PRO A 25 -23.65 23.69 -0.87
C PRO A 25 -24.41 24.13 0.39
N SER A 26 -25.39 25.03 0.25
CA SER A 26 -26.14 25.66 1.35
C SER A 26 -26.73 24.69 2.38
N LYS A 27 -27.18 23.50 1.93
CA LYS A 27 -27.67 22.41 2.79
C LYS A 27 -26.65 21.96 3.86
N TYR A 28 -25.36 22.13 3.61
CA TYR A 28 -24.28 21.76 4.53
C TYR A 28 -23.68 22.98 5.25
N GLN A 29 -23.84 24.20 4.70
CA GLN A 29 -23.38 25.44 5.34
C GLN A 29 -24.00 25.65 6.73
N LEU A 30 -25.27 25.28 6.91
CA LEU A 30 -25.96 25.34 8.22
C LEU A 30 -25.29 24.48 9.30
N ARG A 31 -24.49 23.48 8.92
CA ARG A 31 -23.73 22.62 9.84
C ARG A 31 -22.36 23.19 10.20
N LEU A 32 -21.98 24.33 9.61
CA LEU A 32 -20.71 25.02 9.83
C LEU A 32 -20.95 26.42 10.44
N PRO A 33 -21.58 26.50 11.62
CA PRO A 33 -21.75 27.78 12.30
C PRO A 33 -20.39 28.36 12.71
N TYR A 34 -20.40 29.66 13.01
CA TYR A 34 -19.19 30.41 13.39
C TYR A 34 -18.40 29.73 14.52
N ASP A 35 -19.08 29.22 15.55
CA ASP A 35 -18.42 28.58 16.70
C ASP A 35 -17.66 27.31 16.30
N VAL A 36 -18.18 26.55 15.34
CA VAL A 36 -17.51 25.36 14.78
C VAL A 36 -16.28 25.77 13.97
N LEU A 37 -16.40 26.80 13.12
CA LEU A 37 -15.26 27.31 12.35
C LEU A 37 -14.18 27.91 13.26
N SER A 38 -14.56 28.59 14.35
CA SER A 38 -13.65 29.15 15.35
C SER A 38 -12.91 28.06 16.11
N SER A 39 -13.63 27.04 16.58
CA SER A 39 -13.04 25.86 17.24
C SER A 39 -12.10 25.11 16.31
N LEU A 40 -12.50 24.93 15.04
CA LEU A 40 -11.67 24.31 14.01
C LEU A 40 -10.39 25.13 13.74
N ALA A 41 -10.49 26.46 13.66
CA ALA A 41 -9.33 27.31 13.49
C ALA A 41 -8.32 27.14 14.63
N GLN A 42 -8.77 27.08 15.89
CA GLN A 42 -7.91 26.85 17.04
C GLN A 42 -7.19 25.49 16.97
N LEU A 43 -7.92 24.42 16.65
CA LEU A 43 -7.35 23.08 16.50
C LEU A 43 -6.32 22.99 15.38
N LEU A 44 -6.54 23.71 14.27
CA LEU A 44 -5.59 23.77 13.16
C LEU A 44 -4.34 24.59 13.51
N LEU A 45 -4.43 25.60 14.37
CA LEU A 45 -3.28 26.40 14.80
C LEU A 45 -2.35 25.66 15.76
N ASP A 46 -2.89 24.79 16.60
CA ASP A 46 -2.11 24.03 17.57
C ASP A 46 -1.31 22.88 16.91
N ASN A 47 -1.35 22.77 15.58
CA ASN A 47 -0.62 21.84 14.70
C ASN A 47 -0.75 20.34 15.00
N THR A 48 -1.43 19.98 16.08
CA THR A 48 -1.54 18.61 16.57
C THR A 48 -2.25 17.71 15.56
N VAL A 49 -3.30 18.22 14.91
CA VAL A 49 -4.01 17.48 13.85
C VAL A 49 -3.09 17.20 12.66
N PHE A 50 -2.22 18.14 12.28
CA PHE A 50 -1.28 17.95 11.18
C PHE A 50 -0.19 16.94 11.53
N GLU A 51 0.32 16.96 12.77
CA GLU A 51 1.28 15.96 13.23
C GLU A 51 0.66 14.56 13.26
N ILE A 52 -0.58 14.41 13.76
CA ILE A 52 -1.30 13.12 13.70
C ILE A 52 -1.43 12.62 12.27
N VAL A 53 -1.87 13.48 11.34
CA VAL A 53 -2.02 13.11 9.93
C VAL A 53 -0.68 12.71 9.32
N LYS A 54 0.40 13.42 9.64
CA LYS A 54 1.75 13.10 9.18
C LYS A 54 2.23 11.74 9.70
N GLU A 55 2.06 11.48 11.00
CA GLU A 55 2.38 10.18 11.60
C GLU A 55 1.60 9.03 10.96
N LEU A 56 0.30 9.23 10.69
CA LEU A 56 -0.54 8.23 10.01
C LEU A 56 -0.08 7.99 8.57
N VAL A 57 0.31 9.03 7.84
CA VAL A 57 0.86 8.90 6.48
C VAL A 57 2.18 8.12 6.50
N ASP A 58 3.04 8.38 7.48
CA ASP A 58 4.31 7.67 7.61
C ASP A 58 4.07 6.18 7.97
N LEU A 59 3.13 5.89 8.87
CA LEU A 59 2.71 4.52 9.20
C LEU A 59 2.13 3.80 7.99
N GLN A 60 1.27 4.45 7.22
CA GLN A 60 0.72 3.90 5.98
C GLN A 60 1.86 3.57 5.00
N ARG A 61 2.79 4.50 4.78
CA ARG A 61 3.92 4.30 3.87
C ARG A 61 4.79 3.12 4.30
N MET A 62 5.10 3.00 5.59
CA MET A 62 5.84 1.84 6.11
C MET A 62 5.11 0.52 5.82
N THR A 63 3.79 0.51 5.99
CA THR A 63 2.95 -0.66 5.71
C THR A 63 2.96 -1.00 4.21
N GLU A 64 2.85 -0.01 3.34
CA GLU A 64 2.91 -0.19 1.89
C GLU A 64 4.24 -0.76 1.44
N ILE A 65 5.36 -0.24 1.97
CA ILE A 65 6.70 -0.76 1.70
C ILE A 65 6.80 -2.23 2.15
N HIS A 66 6.30 -2.54 3.34
CA HIS A 66 6.34 -3.90 3.87
C HIS A 66 5.56 -4.89 2.98
N LEU A 67 4.32 -4.54 2.61
CA LEU A 67 3.49 -5.37 1.72
C LEU A 67 4.12 -5.54 0.33
N TYR A 68 4.72 -4.48 -0.20
CA TYR A 68 5.46 -4.55 -1.45
C TYR A 68 6.65 -5.52 -1.36
N GLN A 69 7.45 -5.44 -0.30
CA GLN A 69 8.56 -6.35 -0.06
C GLN A 69 8.09 -7.81 0.09
N GLN A 70 7.02 -8.04 0.84
CA GLN A 70 6.41 -9.37 0.97
C GLN A 70 5.99 -9.95 -0.39
N ARG A 71 5.38 -9.12 -1.24
CA ARG A 71 5.01 -9.51 -2.60
C ARG A 71 6.25 -9.85 -3.44
N GLN A 72 7.31 -9.05 -3.38
CA GLN A 72 8.55 -9.32 -4.11
C GLN A 72 9.21 -10.63 -3.65
N GLU A 73 9.23 -10.89 -2.34
CA GLU A 73 9.73 -12.15 -1.78
C GLU A 73 8.94 -13.36 -2.28
N MET A 74 7.62 -13.27 -2.30
CA MET A 74 6.76 -14.34 -2.85
C MET A 74 7.08 -14.61 -4.33
N ILE A 75 7.16 -13.56 -5.15
CA ILE A 75 7.49 -13.68 -6.58
C ILE A 75 8.87 -14.32 -6.76
N ARG A 76 9.86 -13.88 -5.97
CA ARG A 76 11.22 -14.45 -6.00
C ARG A 76 11.22 -15.93 -5.62
N ARG A 77 10.45 -16.32 -4.59
CA ARG A 77 10.28 -17.72 -4.17
C ARG A 77 9.69 -18.56 -5.28
N HIS A 78 8.57 -18.14 -5.87
CA HIS A 78 7.92 -18.87 -6.96
C HIS A 78 8.84 -19.01 -8.18
N LYS A 79 9.60 -17.96 -8.51
CA LYS A 79 10.60 -18.01 -9.59
C LYS A 79 11.70 -19.05 -9.30
N CYS A 80 12.25 -19.04 -8.09
CA CYS A 80 13.28 -20.00 -7.66
C CYS A 80 12.74 -21.45 -7.69
N GLU A 81 11.53 -21.66 -7.17
CA GLU A 81 10.86 -22.97 -7.18
C GLU A 81 10.65 -23.48 -8.60
N LYS A 82 10.16 -22.62 -9.51
CA LYS A 82 9.99 -22.95 -10.92
C LYS A 82 11.32 -23.32 -11.59
N GLU A 83 12.38 -22.56 -11.34
CA GLU A 83 13.72 -22.85 -11.86
C GLU A 83 14.28 -24.18 -11.33
N ASN A 84 14.08 -24.46 -10.03
CA ASN A 84 14.48 -25.73 -9.42
C ASN A 84 13.68 -26.91 -9.98
N ASN A 85 12.38 -26.74 -10.17
CA ASN A 85 11.53 -27.78 -10.74
C ASN A 85 11.97 -28.12 -12.18
N LEU A 86 12.24 -27.10 -13.01
CA LEU A 86 12.80 -27.27 -14.35
C LEU A 86 14.15 -28.00 -14.35
N LYS A 87 15.04 -27.71 -13.39
CA LYS A 87 16.31 -28.42 -13.23
C LYS A 87 16.08 -29.89 -12.86
N ASN A 88 15.17 -30.16 -11.92
CA ASN A 88 14.81 -31.51 -11.50
C ASN A 88 14.22 -32.32 -12.66
N HIS A 89 13.27 -31.75 -13.41
CA HIS A 89 12.67 -32.36 -14.60
C HIS A 89 13.74 -32.76 -15.63
N LYS A 90 14.70 -31.87 -15.93
CA LYS A 90 15.83 -32.18 -16.82
C LYS A 90 16.68 -33.34 -16.29
N GLN A 91 16.97 -33.36 -14.99
CA GLN A 91 17.74 -34.45 -14.37
C GLN A 91 16.99 -35.78 -14.39
N GLU A 92 15.68 -35.79 -14.17
CA GLU A 92 14.85 -37.00 -14.21
C GLU A 92 14.79 -37.59 -15.62
N ILE A 93 14.59 -36.75 -16.64
CA ILE A 93 14.64 -37.18 -18.04
C ILE A 93 16.01 -37.77 -18.37
N GLN A 94 17.10 -37.13 -17.94
CA GLN A 94 18.44 -37.63 -18.19
C GLN A 94 18.71 -38.97 -17.49
N LYS A 95 18.30 -39.12 -16.22
CA LYS A 95 18.41 -40.39 -15.49
C LYS A 95 17.62 -41.50 -16.16
N ALA A 96 16.38 -41.23 -16.58
CA ALA A 96 15.53 -42.22 -17.27
C ALA A 96 16.15 -42.66 -18.61
N LYS A 97 16.78 -41.74 -19.35
CA LYS A 97 17.56 -42.05 -20.57
C LYS A 97 18.74 -42.97 -20.28
N CYS A 98 19.58 -42.64 -19.30
CA CYS A 98 20.75 -43.45 -18.96
C CYS A 98 20.38 -44.86 -18.43
N GLN A 99 19.20 -45.00 -17.83
CA GLN A 99 18.71 -46.28 -17.28
C GLN A 99 17.90 -47.12 -18.29
N GLY A 100 17.75 -46.68 -19.54
CA GLY A 100 17.01 -47.44 -20.58
C GLY A 100 15.50 -47.53 -20.34
N ARG A 101 14.90 -46.63 -19.55
CA ARG A 101 13.47 -46.65 -19.20
C ARG A 101 12.61 -45.92 -20.25
N TYR A 102 12.60 -46.43 -21.49
CA TYR A 102 11.94 -45.78 -22.63
C TYR A 102 10.43 -45.59 -22.48
N HIS A 103 9.72 -46.50 -21.80
CA HIS A 103 8.28 -46.38 -21.55
C HIS A 103 7.94 -45.20 -20.60
N VAL A 104 8.82 -44.90 -19.64
CA VAL A 104 8.65 -43.78 -18.70
C VAL A 104 8.87 -42.45 -19.41
N LEU A 105 9.84 -42.38 -20.32
CA LEU A 105 10.18 -41.18 -21.11
C LEU A 105 9.02 -40.64 -21.95
N GLN A 106 8.05 -41.48 -22.34
CA GLN A 106 6.90 -41.06 -23.14
C GLN A 106 5.88 -40.23 -22.33
N ARG A 107 5.78 -40.47 -21.02
CA ARG A 107 4.80 -39.78 -20.15
C ARG A 107 5.40 -38.69 -19.28
N LEU A 108 6.70 -38.80 -18.99
CA LEU A 108 7.40 -37.90 -18.08
C LEU A 108 7.31 -36.41 -18.49
N PRO A 109 7.49 -36.02 -19.77
CA PRO A 109 7.38 -34.62 -20.17
C PRO A 109 5.97 -34.03 -20.00
N ALA A 110 4.92 -34.84 -20.21
CA ALA A 110 3.54 -34.40 -20.02
C ALA A 110 3.25 -34.14 -18.54
N LEU A 111 3.67 -35.06 -17.65
CA LEU A 111 3.54 -34.90 -16.20
C LEU A 111 4.31 -33.66 -15.68
N HIS A 112 5.52 -33.43 -16.20
CA HIS A 112 6.31 -32.23 -15.86
C HIS A 112 5.63 -30.93 -16.33
N SER A 113 4.97 -30.96 -17.49
CA SER A 113 4.24 -29.79 -18.01
C SER A 113 2.99 -29.43 -17.17
N GLU A 114 2.26 -30.43 -16.67
CA GLU A 114 1.11 -30.23 -15.78
C GLU A 114 1.55 -29.62 -14.43
N GLN A 115 2.69 -30.08 -13.88
CA GLN A 115 3.24 -29.56 -12.63
C GLN A 115 3.63 -28.08 -12.71
N LEU A 116 4.12 -27.61 -13.86
CA LEU A 116 4.51 -26.20 -14.07
C LEU A 116 3.32 -25.24 -14.19
N LEU A 117 2.12 -25.75 -14.46
CA LEU A 117 0.88 -24.97 -14.59
C LEU A 117 0.11 -24.87 -13.26
N SER A 118 0.49 -25.65 -12.25
CA SER A 118 -0.17 -25.70 -10.93
C SER A 118 0.34 -24.70 -9.90
N VAL A 119 1.28 -23.82 -10.29
CA VAL A 119 1.95 -22.80 -9.45
C VAL A 119 1.55 -21.40 -9.88
#